data_AF-A0A7R9ZRW5-F1
#
_entry.id   AF-A0A7R9ZRW5-F1
#
_cell.length_a   1.000
_cell.length_b   1.000
_cell.length_c   1.000
_cell.angle_alpha   90.00
_cell.angle_beta   90.00
_cell.angle_gamma   90.00
#
_symmetry.space_group_name_H-M   'P 1'
#
loop_
_entity.id
_entity.type
_entity.pdbx_description
1 polymer ?
#
loop_
_entity_poly.entity_id
_entity_poly.type
_entity_poly.pdbx_seq_one_letter_code
_entity_poly.pdbx_strand_id
1 'polypeptide(L)'
;MNGTTQTGQATSSSLTLDPPDFKLPHEYSDGSDRYELWTLRLPIDLDLRKLSDVAIPIGKTGEVGDRCVEFEQDGITYALKLGDAVENENFRLLVSAPKEENDSDDDDSSDDDDDDKKKLQPTKRGFDKHWNIVQSIPEMTERQLAPRLDQAPAIAEPSEVRKAYSHVPQRSGLKRRWMPLGAQAAKRRVKQEESPPSTPAHEQRIKQE
;
A
#
# COMPACT_ATOMS: atom_id res chain seq x y z
N MET A 1 13.62 52.51 -2.37
CA MET A 1 12.36 51.88 -1.95
C MET A 1 12.68 50.43 -1.66
N ASN A 2 12.91 50.08 -0.39
CA ASN A 2 13.33 48.74 0.01
C ASN A 2 12.08 47.98 0.48
N GLY A 3 11.68 46.97 -0.29
CA GLY A 3 10.60 46.06 0.06
C GLY A 3 11.13 44.98 1.00
N THR A 4 10.71 45.03 2.26
CA THR A 4 10.95 43.98 3.25
C THR A 4 9.92 42.87 3.04
N THR A 5 10.37 41.72 2.53
CA THR A 5 9.58 40.48 2.47
C THR A 5 9.44 39.93 3.89
N GLN A 6 8.25 40.05 4.49
CA GLN A 6 7.92 39.34 5.72
C GLN A 6 7.69 37.86 5.38
N THR A 7 8.62 37.02 5.83
CA THR A 7 8.43 35.57 5.92
C THR A 7 7.40 35.29 7.01
N GLY A 8 6.16 35.01 6.63
CA GLY A 8 5.15 34.51 7.54
C GLY A 8 5.56 33.14 8.08
N GLN A 9 5.81 33.06 9.38
CA GLN A 9 5.88 31.78 10.09
C GLN A 9 4.49 31.15 10.04
N ALA A 10 4.35 30.05 9.30
CA ALA A 10 3.19 29.17 9.42
C ALA A 10 3.19 28.58 10.83
N THR A 11 2.31 29.08 11.70
CA THR A 11 2.04 28.46 12.99
C THR A 11 1.37 27.13 12.72
N SER A 12 2.08 26.04 12.99
CA SER A 12 1.54 24.68 13.03
C SER A 12 0.59 24.58 14.21
N SER A 13 -0.62 25.12 14.06
CA SER A 13 -1.73 24.72 14.93
C SER A 13 -1.99 23.25 14.60
N SER A 14 -1.56 22.36 15.50
CA SER A 14 -1.93 20.96 15.41
C SER A 14 -3.46 20.94 15.49
N LEU A 15 -4.11 20.66 14.38
CA LEU A 15 -5.52 20.32 14.36
C LEU A 15 -5.67 19.03 15.15
N THR A 16 -5.90 19.17 16.45
CA THR A 16 -6.30 18.07 17.31
C THR A 16 -7.72 17.72 16.88
N LEU A 17 -7.85 16.70 16.04
CA LEU A 17 -9.15 16.18 15.65
C LEU A 17 -9.65 15.32 16.80
N ASP A 18 -10.75 15.75 17.44
CA ASP A 18 -11.43 14.91 18.41
C ASP A 18 -11.88 13.61 17.72
N PRO A 19 -11.57 12.44 18.31
CA PRO A 19 -12.01 11.19 17.74
C PRO A 19 -13.54 11.13 17.76
N PRO A 20 -14.18 10.60 16.69
CA PRO A 20 -15.62 10.44 16.65
C PRO A 20 -16.08 9.52 17.78
N ASP A 21 -17.11 9.94 18.51
CA ASP A 21 -17.73 9.14 19.57
C ASP A 21 -18.74 8.18 18.93
N PHE A 22 -18.42 6.88 18.95
CA PHE A 22 -19.26 5.84 18.37
C PHE A 22 -19.83 4.96 19.49
N LYS A 23 -21.16 4.92 19.61
CA LYS A 23 -21.86 4.08 20.58
C LYS A 23 -22.53 2.92 19.86
N LEU A 24 -22.05 1.71 20.14
CA LEU A 24 -22.68 0.49 19.66
C LEU A 24 -23.92 0.16 20.54
N PRO A 25 -24.99 -0.43 19.96
CA PRO A 25 -26.10 -0.95 20.73
C PRO A 25 -25.61 -1.96 21.78
N HIS A 26 -26.20 -1.96 22.99
CA HIS A 26 -25.80 -2.89 24.06
C HIS A 26 -25.85 -4.36 23.60
N GLU A 27 -26.88 -4.72 22.85
CA GLU A 27 -27.10 -6.07 22.31
C GLU A 27 -25.96 -6.56 21.41
N TYR A 28 -25.18 -5.65 20.81
CA TYR A 28 -24.02 -6.01 20.01
C TYR A 28 -22.90 -6.61 20.87
N SER A 29 -22.69 -6.06 22.07
CA SER A 29 -21.66 -6.52 23.01
C SER A 29 -21.93 -7.92 23.56
N ASP A 30 -23.20 -8.33 23.55
CA ASP A 30 -23.65 -9.63 24.04
C ASP A 30 -23.43 -10.77 23.03
N GLY A 31 -22.81 -10.48 21.88
CA GLY A 31 -22.53 -11.48 20.84
C GLY A 31 -23.77 -11.87 20.03
N SER A 32 -24.74 -10.95 19.91
CA SER A 32 -25.95 -11.15 19.12
C SER A 32 -25.65 -11.24 17.63
N ASP A 33 -26.14 -12.30 16.97
CA ASP A 33 -26.08 -12.46 15.51
C ASP A 33 -27.07 -11.57 14.76
N ARG A 34 -27.82 -10.71 15.46
CA ARG A 34 -28.79 -9.79 14.85
C ARG A 34 -28.13 -8.64 14.07
N TYR A 35 -26.85 -8.39 14.33
CA TYR A 35 -26.11 -7.27 13.76
C TYR A 35 -24.86 -7.76 13.04
N GLU A 36 -24.58 -7.11 11.91
CA GLU A 36 -23.31 -7.24 11.19
C GLU A 36 -22.57 -5.90 11.22
N LEU A 37 -21.26 -5.94 11.42
CA LEU A 37 -20.37 -4.79 11.39
C LEU A 37 -19.57 -4.81 10.09
N TRP A 38 -19.78 -3.81 9.23
CA TRP A 38 -19.16 -3.75 7.91
C TRP A 38 -18.09 -2.66 7.86
N THR A 39 -17.09 -2.87 7.00
CA THR A 39 -16.15 -1.83 6.59
C THR A 39 -16.25 -1.55 5.11
N LEU A 40 -16.05 -0.29 4.76
CA LEU A 40 -16.07 0.19 3.38
C LEU A 40 -14.82 1.03 3.13
N ARG A 41 -13.98 0.62 2.19
CA ARG A 41 -12.85 1.42 1.69
C ARG A 41 -13.29 2.17 0.45
N LEU A 42 -12.97 3.46 0.43
CA LEU A 42 -13.49 4.42 -0.55
C LEU A 42 -12.33 5.20 -1.16
N PRO A 43 -12.40 5.57 -2.45
CA PRO A 43 -11.53 6.59 -3.01
C PRO A 43 -11.77 7.92 -2.28
N ILE A 44 -10.71 8.69 -2.05
CA ILE A 44 -10.79 9.97 -1.32
C ILE A 44 -11.72 10.98 -2.00
N ASP A 45 -11.83 10.90 -3.33
CA ASP A 45 -12.63 11.83 -4.13
C ASP A 45 -14.10 11.40 -4.27
N LEU A 46 -14.49 10.24 -3.73
CA LEU A 46 -15.86 9.75 -3.81
C LEU A 46 -16.73 10.44 -2.74
N ASP A 47 -17.72 11.22 -3.17
CA ASP A 47 -18.70 11.83 -2.26
C ASP A 47 -19.77 10.81 -1.84
N LEU A 48 -19.68 10.31 -0.61
CA LEU A 48 -20.63 9.37 -0.01
C LEU A 48 -22.08 9.86 -0.01
N ARG A 49 -22.30 11.18 0.03
CA ARG A 49 -23.66 11.75 0.11
C ARG A 49 -24.46 11.55 -1.18
N LYS A 50 -23.78 11.22 -2.28
CA LYS A 50 -24.39 10.98 -3.59
C LYS A 50 -24.71 9.51 -3.87
N LEU A 51 -24.40 8.58 -2.95
CA LEU A 51 -24.63 7.13 -3.09
C LEU A 51 -26.06 6.71 -2.72
N SER A 52 -27.10 7.39 -3.22
CA SER A 52 -28.49 7.07 -2.88
C SER A 52 -28.96 5.73 -3.42
N ASP A 53 -28.43 5.30 -4.56
CA ASP A 53 -29.02 4.21 -5.37
C ASP A 53 -28.11 2.99 -5.52
N VAL A 54 -26.99 2.95 -4.79
CA VAL A 54 -26.05 1.82 -4.86
C VAL A 54 -26.51 0.69 -3.94
N ALA A 55 -27.08 -0.36 -4.55
CA ALA A 55 -27.49 -1.55 -3.84
C ALA A 55 -26.32 -2.53 -3.67
N ILE A 56 -26.09 -2.97 -2.43
CA ILE A 56 -25.08 -3.99 -2.13
C ILE A 56 -25.68 -5.36 -2.45
N PRO A 57 -25.02 -6.19 -3.29
CA PRO A 57 -25.57 -7.46 -3.74
C PRO A 57 -25.43 -8.52 -2.63
N ILE A 58 -26.33 -8.49 -1.64
CA ILE A 58 -26.36 -9.51 -0.59
C ILE A 58 -27.03 -10.76 -1.19
N GLY A 59 -26.24 -11.81 -1.44
CA GLY A 59 -26.75 -13.09 -1.92
C GLY A 59 -27.73 -13.72 -0.93
N LYS A 60 -28.78 -14.41 -1.43
CA LYS A 60 -29.82 -15.07 -0.60
C LYS A 60 -29.28 -16.17 0.32
N THR A 61 -28.08 -16.68 0.06
CA THR A 61 -27.40 -17.74 0.84
C THR A 61 -26.28 -17.20 1.73
N GLY A 62 -26.08 -15.88 1.84
CA GLY A 62 -24.94 -15.30 2.56
C GLY A 62 -23.59 -15.48 1.84
N GLU A 63 -23.54 -16.32 0.81
CA GLU A 63 -22.46 -16.38 -0.15
C GLU A 63 -22.52 -15.13 -1.02
N VAL A 64 -21.61 -14.20 -0.74
CA VAL A 64 -21.30 -13.11 -1.64
C VAL A 64 -20.57 -13.76 -2.82
N GLY A 65 -21.33 -14.10 -3.86
CA GLY A 65 -20.71 -14.43 -5.15
C GLY A 65 -19.78 -13.28 -5.55
N ASP A 66 -18.80 -13.57 -6.40
CA ASP A 66 -17.79 -12.62 -6.95
C ASP A 66 -18.41 -11.52 -7.84
N ARG A 67 -19.59 -11.04 -7.47
CA ARG A 67 -20.42 -10.08 -8.17
C ARG A 67 -19.91 -8.69 -7.84
N CYS A 68 -19.18 -8.14 -8.78
CA CYS A 68 -18.89 -6.72 -8.87
C CYS A 68 -20.18 -5.96 -9.20
N VAL A 69 -20.51 -4.94 -8.41
CA VAL A 69 -21.59 -3.99 -8.74
C VAL A 69 -20.95 -2.71 -9.22
N GLU A 70 -21.22 -2.34 -10.47
CA GLU A 70 -20.75 -1.10 -11.05
C GLU A 70 -21.81 -0.01 -10.93
N PHE A 71 -21.37 1.21 -10.66
CA PHE A 71 -22.21 2.39 -10.62
C PHE A 71 -21.44 3.61 -11.11
N GLU A 72 -22.14 4.62 -11.60
CA GLU A 72 -21.52 5.84 -12.13
C GLU A 72 -21.84 7.02 -11.21
N GLN A 73 -20.81 7.83 -10.92
CA GLN A 73 -20.97 9.07 -10.16
C GLN A 73 -20.08 10.15 -10.79
N ASP A 74 -20.69 11.29 -11.13
CA ASP A 74 -20.01 12.45 -11.73
C ASP A 74 -19.18 12.09 -13.00
N GLY A 75 -19.65 11.13 -13.81
CA GLY A 75 -18.97 10.68 -15.03
C GLY A 75 -17.84 9.67 -14.79
N ILE A 76 -17.65 9.23 -13.55
CA ILE A 76 -16.66 8.21 -13.17
C ILE A 76 -17.40 6.92 -12.83
N THR A 77 -17.02 5.83 -13.47
CA THR A 77 -17.51 4.49 -13.14
C THR A 77 -16.72 3.94 -11.97
N TYR A 78 -17.43 3.50 -10.94
CA TYR A 78 -16.90 2.80 -9.78
C TYR A 78 -17.42 1.36 -9.75
N ALA A 79 -16.66 0.51 -9.08
CA ALA A 79 -16.94 -0.90 -8.88
C ALA A 79 -16.88 -1.22 -7.39
N LEU A 80 -17.97 -1.73 -6.85
CA LEU A 80 -18.06 -2.28 -5.50
C LEU A 80 -17.66 -3.75 -5.54
N LYS A 81 -16.60 -4.10 -4.82
CA LYS A 81 -16.06 -5.47 -4.72
C LYS A 81 -15.95 -5.89 -3.26
N LEU A 82 -16.21 -7.16 -2.99
CA LEU A 82 -15.93 -7.71 -1.67
C LEU A 82 -14.40 -7.74 -1.46
N GLY A 83 -13.97 -7.25 -0.32
CA GLY A 83 -12.58 -7.29 0.10
C GLY A 83 -12.16 -8.64 0.67
N ASP A 84 -10.89 -8.73 1.08
CA ASP A 84 -10.32 -9.98 1.56
C ASP A 84 -10.81 -10.30 2.99
N ALA A 85 -11.17 -11.55 3.25
CA ALA A 85 -11.63 -11.99 4.56
C ALA A 85 -10.55 -11.83 5.63
N VAL A 86 -9.27 -11.82 5.24
CA VAL A 86 -8.14 -11.58 6.14
C VAL A 86 -8.19 -10.17 6.77
N GLU A 87 -8.74 -9.18 6.08
CA GLU A 87 -8.88 -7.82 6.65
C GLU A 87 -9.92 -7.81 7.79
N ASN A 88 -10.98 -8.61 7.69
CA ASN A 88 -12.02 -8.71 8.72
C ASN A 88 -11.47 -9.20 10.08
N GLU A 89 -10.49 -10.10 10.04
CA GLU A 89 -9.88 -10.69 11.24
C GLU A 89 -8.81 -9.81 11.87
N ASN A 90 -8.14 -8.96 11.10
CA ASN A 90 -6.99 -8.18 11.55
C ASN A 90 -7.35 -6.78 12.07
N PHE A 91 -8.50 -6.24 11.69
CA PHE A 91 -8.93 -4.91 12.14
C PHE A 91 -10.02 -4.99 13.20
N ARG A 92 -10.02 -4.04 14.13
CA ARG A 92 -11.04 -3.86 15.16
C ARG A 92 -11.51 -2.43 15.17
N LEU A 93 -12.81 -2.24 15.41
CA LEU A 93 -13.35 -0.90 15.65
C LEU A 93 -12.88 -0.44 17.03
N LEU A 94 -12.41 0.80 17.11
CA LEU A 94 -12.07 1.42 18.38
C LEU A 94 -13.30 2.16 18.91
N VAL A 95 -13.75 1.79 20.11
CA VAL A 95 -14.89 2.40 20.80
C VAL A 95 -14.41 3.03 22.09
N SER A 96 -15.07 4.10 22.53
CA SER A 96 -14.77 4.70 23.83
C SER A 96 -15.11 3.70 24.94
N ALA A 97 -14.20 3.55 25.90
CA ALA A 97 -14.47 2.72 27.07
C ALA A 97 -15.72 3.26 27.79
N PRO A 98 -16.63 2.37 28.27
CA PRO A 98 -17.71 2.81 29.14
C PRO A 98 -17.10 3.52 30.35
N LYS A 99 -17.68 4.66 30.75
CA LYS A 99 -17.29 5.29 32.03
C LYS A 99 -17.61 4.28 33.13
N GLU A 100 -16.61 3.89 33.90
CA GLU A 100 -16.85 3.05 35.09
C GLU A 100 -17.65 3.91 36.09
N GLU A 101 -18.97 3.70 36.13
CA GLU A 101 -19.87 4.32 37.09
C GLU A 101 -19.79 3.55 38.42
N ASN A 102 -18.65 3.66 39.12
CA ASN A 102 -18.35 3.27 40.52
C ASN A 102 -16.81 3.21 40.65
N ASP A 103 -16.10 3.73 41.65
CA ASP A 103 -16.45 3.99 43.05
C ASP A 103 -15.41 4.97 43.65
N SER A 104 -15.88 5.72 44.65
CA SER A 104 -15.15 6.33 45.77
C SER A 104 -14.63 7.77 45.64
N ASP A 105 -15.37 8.65 46.32
CA ASP A 105 -14.86 9.79 47.11
C ASP A 105 -13.50 9.48 47.75
N ASP A 106 -12.41 10.06 47.24
CA ASP A 106 -11.20 10.54 47.96
C ASP A 106 -10.07 10.64 46.92
N ASP A 107 -9.77 11.84 46.44
CA ASP A 107 -8.57 12.57 46.88
C ASP A 107 -8.51 13.91 46.13
N ASP A 108 -8.29 14.96 46.91
CA ASP A 108 -8.16 16.35 46.51
C ASP A 108 -6.78 16.53 45.86
N SER A 109 -6.63 16.16 44.58
CA SER A 109 -5.46 16.54 43.80
C SER A 109 -5.83 17.57 42.74
N SER A 110 -5.80 18.83 43.17
CA SER A 110 -5.60 19.98 42.30
C SER A 110 -4.24 19.85 41.59
N ASP A 111 -4.20 19.24 40.42
CA ASP A 111 -3.19 19.62 39.42
C ASP A 111 -3.76 19.47 38.02
N ASP A 112 -3.67 20.59 37.31
CA ASP A 112 -4.61 21.08 36.31
C ASP A 112 -4.10 20.73 34.91
N ASP A 113 -4.07 19.43 34.60
CA ASP A 113 -3.66 18.90 33.28
C ASP A 113 -4.42 17.60 32.94
N ASP A 114 -5.72 17.54 33.23
CA ASP A 114 -6.63 16.48 32.81
C ASP A 114 -6.91 16.58 31.29
N ASP A 115 -5.89 16.21 30.53
CA ASP A 115 -6.03 15.55 29.24
C ASP A 115 -6.78 14.23 29.49
N ASP A 116 -8.09 14.34 29.71
CA ASP A 116 -9.10 13.27 29.78
C ASP A 116 -9.19 12.60 28.40
N LYS A 117 -8.09 11.99 27.98
CA LYS A 117 -7.91 11.30 26.71
C LYS A 117 -8.86 10.12 26.77
N LYS A 118 -10.03 10.28 26.14
CA LYS A 118 -11.02 9.22 25.93
C LYS A 118 -10.28 7.95 25.54
N LYS A 119 -10.15 7.02 26.49
CA LYS A 119 -9.45 5.77 26.26
C LYS A 119 -10.28 4.96 25.28
N LEU A 120 -9.72 4.73 24.10
CA LEU A 120 -10.34 3.90 23.07
C LEU A 120 -9.93 2.45 23.30
N GLN A 121 -10.89 1.54 23.23
CA GLN A 121 -10.67 0.11 23.33
C GLN A 121 -11.14 -0.59 22.05
N PRO A 122 -10.41 -1.61 21.57
CA PRO A 122 -10.85 -2.39 20.42
C PRO A 122 -12.09 -3.20 20.77
N THR A 123 -13.02 -3.30 19.84
CA THR A 123 -14.15 -4.24 19.94
C THR A 123 -13.63 -5.67 20.04
N LYS A 124 -14.37 -6.52 20.77
CA LYS A 124 -14.05 -7.94 20.87
C LYS A 124 -14.25 -8.66 19.52
N ARG A 125 -15.30 -8.28 18.80
CA ARG A 125 -15.65 -8.81 17.47
C ARG A 125 -14.93 -8.03 16.36
N GLY A 126 -14.48 -8.76 15.35
CA GLY A 126 -13.97 -8.22 14.09
C GLY A 126 -15.08 -7.67 13.20
N PHE A 127 -14.73 -7.39 11.95
CA PHE A 127 -15.71 -7.02 10.93
C PHE A 127 -16.32 -8.28 10.32
N ASP A 128 -17.59 -8.22 9.91
CA ASP A 128 -18.27 -9.33 9.25
C ASP A 128 -18.06 -9.30 7.74
N LYS A 129 -18.03 -8.10 7.17
CA LYS A 129 -17.80 -7.89 5.74
C LYS A 129 -16.89 -6.69 5.53
N HIS A 130 -16.01 -6.82 4.55
CA HIS A 130 -15.22 -5.73 4.04
C HIS A 130 -15.55 -5.52 2.57
N TRP A 131 -15.80 -4.26 2.19
CA TRP A 131 -16.09 -3.87 0.83
C TRP A 131 -15.09 -2.82 0.37
N ASN A 132 -14.65 -2.94 -0.88
CA ASN A 132 -13.78 -1.98 -1.54
C ASN A 132 -14.57 -1.34 -2.70
N ILE A 133 -14.69 -0.01 -2.68
CA ILE A 133 -15.10 0.75 -3.85
C ILE A 133 -13.82 1.16 -4.58
N VAL A 134 -13.68 0.69 -5.81
CA VAL A 134 -12.56 1.03 -6.68
C VAL A 134 -13.08 1.76 -7.90
N GLN A 135 -12.30 2.69 -8.44
CA GLN A 135 -12.61 3.25 -9.73
C GLN A 135 -12.50 2.13 -10.77
N SER A 136 -13.57 1.87 -11.52
CA SER A 136 -13.55 0.92 -12.62
C SER A 136 -12.72 1.56 -13.72
N ILE A 137 -11.58 0.96 -14.04
CA ILE A 137 -10.84 1.33 -15.24
C ILE A 137 -11.64 0.70 -16.38
N PRO A 138 -12.18 1.49 -17.32
CA PRO A 138 -12.94 0.93 -18.42
C PRO A 138 -12.09 -0.15 -19.09
N GLU A 139 -12.68 -1.34 -19.31
CA GLU A 139 -12.02 -2.43 -20.01
C GLU A 139 -11.68 -1.97 -21.43
N MET A 140 -10.48 -1.43 -21.59
CA MET A 140 -9.94 -1.11 -22.89
C MET A 140 -9.52 -2.41 -23.54
N THR A 141 -10.06 -2.65 -24.73
CA THR A 141 -9.66 -3.81 -25.55
C THR A 141 -8.14 -3.79 -25.74
N GLU A 142 -7.50 -4.96 -25.90
CA GLU A 142 -6.05 -5.05 -26.13
C GLU A 142 -5.57 -4.12 -27.25
N ARG A 143 -6.41 -3.92 -28.28
CA ARG A 143 -6.17 -2.98 -29.38
C ARG A 143 -6.15 -1.50 -28.99
N GLN A 144 -6.90 -1.11 -27.96
CA GLN A 144 -6.90 0.25 -27.41
C GLN A 144 -5.72 0.51 -26.47
N LEU A 145 -5.25 -0.54 -25.77
CA LEU A 145 -4.05 -0.48 -24.94
C LEU A 145 -2.76 -0.54 -25.76
N ALA A 146 -2.81 -1.13 -26.96
CA ALA A 146 -1.67 -1.20 -27.86
C ALA A 146 -1.24 0.21 -28.30
N PRO A 147 0.07 0.54 -28.26
CA PRO A 147 0.58 1.77 -28.84
C PRO A 147 0.17 1.87 -30.30
N ARG A 148 -0.37 3.02 -30.70
CA ARG A 148 -0.77 3.22 -32.09
C ARG A 148 0.46 3.41 -32.98
N LEU A 149 0.35 3.02 -34.26
CA LEU A 149 1.43 3.11 -35.26
C LEU A 149 1.94 4.55 -35.49
N ASP A 150 1.07 5.55 -35.35
CA ASP A 150 1.38 6.97 -35.43
C ASP A 150 2.11 7.51 -34.18
N GLN A 151 1.98 6.83 -33.05
CA GLN A 151 2.69 7.13 -31.80
C GLN A 151 3.96 6.28 -31.63
N ALA A 152 4.16 5.29 -32.48
CA ALA A 152 5.38 4.50 -32.48
C ALA A 152 6.57 5.42 -32.82
N PRO A 153 7.69 5.33 -32.07
CA PRO A 153 8.87 6.09 -32.41
C PRO A 153 9.28 5.79 -33.85
N ALA A 154 9.44 6.83 -34.67
CA ALA A 154 9.89 6.69 -36.05
C ALA A 154 11.25 5.98 -36.05
N ILE A 155 11.29 4.80 -36.66
CA ILE A 155 12.53 4.04 -36.82
C ILE A 155 13.37 4.80 -37.85
N ALA A 156 14.32 5.60 -37.38
CA ALA A 156 15.21 6.36 -38.25
C ALA A 156 16.11 5.43 -39.10
N GLU A 157 16.46 4.26 -38.56
CA GLU A 157 17.33 3.28 -39.20
C GLU A 157 16.89 1.83 -38.81
N PRO A 158 16.63 0.92 -39.77
CA PRO A 158 16.17 -0.44 -39.46
C PRO A 158 17.21 -1.29 -38.70
N SER A 159 18.46 -0.82 -38.58
CA SER A 159 19.55 -1.51 -37.88
C SER A 159 19.63 -1.22 -36.37
N GLU A 160 18.92 -0.21 -35.85
CA GLU A 160 19.10 0.25 -34.45
C GLU A 160 18.04 -0.24 -33.46
N VAL A 161 16.97 -0.88 -33.93
CA VAL A 161 15.78 -1.21 -33.09
C VAL A 161 16.10 -2.25 -32.00
N ARG A 162 17.20 -3.00 -32.14
CA ARG A 162 17.62 -4.01 -31.16
C ARG A 162 19.12 -3.90 -30.89
N LYS A 163 19.50 -3.07 -29.91
CA LYS A 163 20.81 -3.24 -29.27
C LYS A 163 20.75 -4.57 -28.51
N ALA A 164 21.56 -5.54 -28.93
CA ALA A 164 21.77 -6.75 -28.15
C ALA A 164 22.17 -6.37 -26.73
N TYR A 165 21.79 -7.19 -25.74
CA TYR A 165 22.21 -7.00 -24.35
C TYR A 165 23.73 -6.79 -24.29
N SER A 166 24.16 -5.56 -24.02
CA SER A 166 25.55 -5.26 -23.76
C SER A 166 25.87 -5.64 -22.32
N HIS A 167 27.00 -6.29 -22.11
CA HIS A 167 27.48 -6.61 -20.77
C HIS A 167 27.63 -5.33 -19.93
N VAL A 168 27.07 -5.32 -18.73
CA VAL A 168 27.31 -4.25 -17.76
C VAL A 168 28.78 -4.36 -17.33
N PRO A 169 29.60 -3.29 -17.49
CA PRO A 169 30.99 -3.33 -17.07
C PRO A 169 31.10 -3.67 -15.58
N GLN A 170 31.57 -4.89 -15.27
CA GLN A 170 31.79 -5.29 -13.90
C GLN A 170 33.03 -4.59 -13.35
N ARG A 171 32.90 -3.90 -12.22
CA ARG A 171 34.05 -3.36 -11.50
C ARG A 171 34.98 -4.50 -11.09
N SER A 172 36.19 -4.53 -11.63
CA SER A 172 37.22 -5.46 -11.19
C SER A 172 37.71 -5.10 -9.77
N GLY A 173 38.14 -6.10 -9.01
CA GLY A 173 38.69 -5.88 -7.66
C GLY A 173 37.65 -5.71 -6.55
N LEU A 174 36.45 -6.28 -6.68
CA LEU A 174 35.45 -6.30 -5.62
C LEU A 174 35.97 -7.08 -4.40
N LYS A 175 36.41 -6.37 -3.36
CA LYS A 175 36.90 -6.97 -2.12
C LYS A 175 35.72 -7.54 -1.30
N ARG A 176 35.97 -8.65 -0.59
CA ARG A 176 35.03 -9.21 0.39
C ARG A 176 34.82 -8.20 1.54
N ARG A 177 33.66 -7.54 1.58
CA ARG A 177 33.33 -6.51 2.59
C ARG A 177 32.67 -7.06 3.85
N TRP A 178 32.02 -8.21 3.75
CA TRP A 178 31.42 -8.87 4.90
C TRP A 178 32.36 -9.98 5.41
N MET A 179 32.84 -9.81 6.64
CA MET A 179 33.52 -10.86 7.39
C MET A 179 32.67 -11.15 8.64
N PRO A 180 32.22 -12.39 8.85
CA PRO A 180 31.54 -12.73 10.09
C PRO A 180 32.50 -12.49 11.26
N LEU A 181 31.95 -12.07 12.39
CA LEU A 181 32.69 -11.86 13.63
C LEU A 181 33.50 -13.13 13.95
N GLY A 182 34.82 -12.99 14.07
CA GLY A 182 35.75 -14.09 14.34
C GLY A 182 36.49 -14.68 13.14
N ALA A 183 36.13 -14.34 11.90
CA ALA A 183 36.90 -14.77 10.73
C ALA A 183 38.20 -13.96 10.58
N GLN A 184 39.31 -14.49 11.09
CA GLN A 184 40.62 -13.92 10.76
C GLN A 184 40.91 -14.16 9.28
N ALA A 185 41.12 -13.07 8.53
CA ALA A 185 41.53 -13.16 7.14
C ALA A 185 42.88 -13.88 7.07
N ALA A 186 42.86 -15.18 6.73
CA ALA A 186 44.07 -15.94 6.46
C ALA A 186 44.81 -15.24 5.31
N LYS A 187 45.89 -14.52 5.64
CA LYS A 187 46.78 -13.88 4.67
C LYS A 187 47.47 -14.99 3.87
N ARG A 188 46.84 -15.46 2.80
CA ARG A 188 47.54 -16.25 1.77
C ARG A 188 48.54 -15.32 1.08
N ARG A 189 49.82 -15.42 1.47
CA ARG A 189 50.95 -14.96 0.67
C ARG A 189 50.93 -15.75 -0.64
N VAL A 190 50.38 -15.18 -1.69
CA VAL A 190 50.64 -15.67 -3.05
C VAL A 190 52.02 -15.14 -3.40
N LYS A 191 53.02 -16.02 -3.38
CA LYS A 191 54.29 -15.79 -4.07
C LYS A 191 53.96 -15.59 -5.55
N GLN A 192 54.34 -14.44 -6.10
CA GLN A 192 54.50 -14.27 -7.54
C GLN A 192 55.56 -15.26 -8.01
N GLU A 193 55.18 -16.21 -8.86
CA GLU A 193 56.00 -16.81 -9.92
C GLU A 193 55.14 -17.87 -10.63
N GLU A 194 54.60 -17.50 -11.79
CA GLU A 194 54.79 -18.19 -13.07
C GLU A 194 53.77 -17.70 -14.10
N SER A 195 54.30 -17.45 -15.29
CA SER A 195 53.68 -16.88 -16.48
C SER A 195 52.38 -17.56 -16.93
N PRO A 196 51.50 -16.83 -17.65
CA PRO A 196 50.29 -17.42 -18.24
C PRO A 196 50.66 -18.45 -19.31
N PRO A 197 49.96 -19.61 -19.40
CA PRO A 197 50.09 -20.50 -20.54
C PRO A 197 49.64 -19.77 -21.81
N SER A 198 50.49 -19.76 -22.83
CA SER A 198 50.20 -19.15 -24.13
C SER A 198 49.00 -19.85 -24.76
N THR A 199 47.96 -19.08 -25.08
CA THR A 199 46.84 -19.56 -25.87
C THR A 199 47.34 -20.04 -27.24
N PRO A 200 47.08 -21.29 -27.68
CA PRO A 200 47.32 -21.66 -29.06
C PRO A 200 46.30 -20.94 -29.95
N ALA A 201 46.82 -20.14 -30.89
CA ALA A 201 46.05 -19.55 -31.97
C ALA A 201 45.48 -20.67 -32.85
N HIS A 202 44.19 -20.96 -32.72
CA HIS A 202 43.51 -21.79 -33.72
C HIS A 202 43.02 -20.90 -34.86
N GLU A 203 43.92 -20.71 -35.82
CA GLU A 203 43.62 -20.30 -37.18
C GLU A 203 42.77 -21.44 -37.81
N GLN A 204 41.47 -21.22 -38.02
CA GLN A 204 40.68 -22.06 -38.92
C GLN A 204 40.40 -21.27 -40.19
N ARG A 205 41.31 -21.50 -41.14
CA ARG A 205 41.22 -21.12 -42.54
C ARG A 205 40.26 -22.08 -43.23
N ILE A 206 38.98 -21.75 -43.31
CA ILE A 206 38.05 -22.45 -44.21
C ILE A 206 38.16 -21.76 -45.58
N LYS A 207 38.85 -22.45 -46.49
CA LYS A 207 38.72 -22.23 -47.94
C LYS A 207 37.95 -23.41 -48.54
N GLN A 208 37.35 -23.11 -49.69
CA GLN A 208 36.83 -24.00 -50.74
C GLN A 208 35.38 -24.45 -50.48
N GLU A 209 34.47 -24.38 -51.46
CA GLU A 209 34.60 -24.39 -52.92
C GLU A 209 33.42 -23.67 -53.58
#